data_AF-A0A3D4U3F4-F1
#
_entry.id   AF-A0A3D4U3F4-F1
#
_cell.length_a   1.000
_cell.length_b   1.000
_cell.length_c   1.000
_cell.angle_alpha   90.00
_cell.angle_beta   90.00
_cell.angle_gamma   90.00
#
_symmetry.space_group_name_H-M   'P 1'
#
loop_
_entity.id
_entity.type
_entity.pdbx_description
1 polymer ?
#
loop_
_entity_poly.entity_id
_entity_poly.type
_entity_poly.pdbx_seq_one_letter_code
_entity_poly.pdbx_strand_id
1 'polypeptide(L)'
;MFDSNLHIADRFLQDVLAQNAGQKMHAIVASIQREQNAAIRDDKHDILVVQGAAGSGKTSVALQRAAYLLYHHRAELKAHQIVAFLPTYLLTEYTSGVLPELGEENIRQTTFYDYACRRTALPEDTAETLFEQQECMMAENNHLTDPVSEHVLRRRRASIHYKSGQRFETLLTNYLDYLHCSWQPWVDVYFRGEKIISARQISRLIHEDFACLPLLVRIEKARIRIMILISPIIRKAAAEIRELRRQESTGAEILSEGVRQQLSQDLKQLREELSIWASYDLLALYTELF
;
A
#
# COMPACT_ATOMS: atom_id res chain seq x y z
N MET A 1 12.29 -31.75 9.54
CA MET A 1 12.08 -31.85 11.01
C MET A 1 10.76 -31.12 11.25
N PHE A 2 9.70 -31.88 11.52
CA PHE A 2 8.31 -31.44 11.36
C PHE A 2 7.80 -30.68 12.59
N ASP A 3 7.37 -29.44 12.42
CA ASP A 3 6.63 -28.68 13.44
C ASP A 3 5.12 -28.87 13.24
N SER A 4 4.69 -30.11 13.39
CA SER A 4 3.29 -30.53 13.32
C SER A 4 2.43 -30.01 14.49
N ASN A 5 2.90 -29.04 15.26
CA ASN A 5 2.33 -28.67 16.55
C ASN A 5 0.94 -28.03 16.45
N LEU A 6 0.62 -27.26 15.40
CA LEU A 6 -0.70 -26.62 15.29
C LEU A 6 -1.81 -27.61 14.88
N HIS A 7 -1.53 -28.48 13.90
CA HIS A 7 -2.48 -29.51 13.44
C HIS A 7 -2.56 -30.73 14.37
N ILE A 8 -1.47 -31.08 15.06
CA ILE A 8 -1.47 -32.16 16.07
C ILE A 8 -2.18 -31.71 17.34
N ALA A 9 -2.00 -30.46 17.79
CA ALA A 9 -2.70 -29.98 18.99
C ALA A 9 -4.21 -30.05 18.81
N ASP A 10 -4.74 -29.66 17.65
CA ASP A 10 -6.18 -29.70 17.37
C ASP A 10 -6.70 -31.14 17.29
N ARG A 11 -6.01 -32.06 16.58
CA ARG A 11 -6.38 -33.48 16.56
C ARG A 11 -6.30 -34.14 17.94
N PHE A 12 -5.25 -33.88 18.71
CA PHE A 12 -5.10 -34.42 20.06
C PHE A 12 -6.18 -33.88 21.00
N LEU A 13 -6.49 -32.58 20.95
CA LEU A 13 -7.59 -31.99 21.73
C LEU A 13 -8.93 -32.61 21.31
N GLN A 14 -9.17 -32.74 20.01
CA GLN A 14 -10.38 -33.35 19.45
C GLN A 14 -10.50 -34.81 19.88
N ASP A 15 -9.41 -35.58 19.86
CA ASP A 15 -9.35 -36.98 20.27
C ASP A 15 -9.55 -37.13 21.78
N VAL A 16 -8.97 -36.26 22.60
CA VAL A 16 -9.17 -36.25 24.07
C VAL A 16 -10.60 -35.86 24.43
N LEU A 17 -11.17 -34.87 23.74
CA LEU A 17 -12.57 -34.46 23.90
C LEU A 17 -13.53 -35.56 23.42
N ALA A 18 -13.21 -36.23 22.31
CA ALA A 18 -13.95 -37.35 21.76
C ALA A 18 -13.91 -38.59 22.69
N GLN A 19 -12.73 -38.92 23.21
CA GLN A 19 -12.56 -40.09 24.09
C GLN A 19 -13.26 -39.92 25.44
N ASN A 20 -13.36 -38.70 25.97
CA ASN A 20 -13.94 -38.42 27.28
C ASN A 20 -15.39 -37.90 27.25
N ALA A 21 -16.00 -37.70 26.08
CA ALA A 21 -17.33 -37.09 25.99
C ALA A 21 -18.33 -37.91 25.15
N GLY A 22 -19.56 -38.00 25.64
CA GLY A 22 -20.64 -38.76 24.98
C GLY A 22 -21.06 -38.21 23.61
N GLN A 23 -21.97 -38.92 22.92
CA GLN A 23 -22.43 -38.63 21.55
C GLN A 23 -22.75 -37.15 21.24
N LYS A 24 -23.18 -36.37 22.23
CA LYS A 24 -23.48 -34.94 22.08
C LYS A 24 -22.23 -34.09 21.77
N MET A 25 -21.07 -34.40 22.36
CA MET A 25 -19.85 -33.63 22.12
C MET A 25 -19.30 -33.88 20.72
N HIS A 26 -19.35 -35.12 20.25
CA HIS A 26 -19.01 -35.46 18.86
C HIS A 26 -19.86 -34.70 17.84
N ALA A 27 -21.17 -34.56 18.10
CA ALA A 27 -22.05 -33.80 17.24
C ALA A 27 -21.68 -32.30 17.20
N ILE A 28 -21.23 -31.73 18.32
CA ILE A 28 -20.78 -30.33 18.42
C ILE A 28 -19.50 -30.12 17.60
N VAL A 29 -18.47 -30.96 17.79
CA VAL A 29 -17.20 -30.85 17.04
C VAL A 29 -17.44 -31.00 15.54
N ALA A 30 -18.28 -31.96 15.14
CA ALA A 30 -18.65 -32.14 13.74
C ALA A 30 -19.40 -30.91 13.17
N SER A 31 -20.25 -30.24 13.96
CA SER A 31 -20.92 -29.01 13.54
C SER A 31 -19.91 -27.87 13.30
N ILE A 32 -18.99 -27.65 14.24
CA ILE A 32 -17.93 -26.64 14.11
C ILE A 32 -17.11 -26.87 12.84
N GLN A 33 -16.70 -28.12 12.57
CA GLN A 33 -15.93 -28.43 11.38
C GLN A 33 -16.73 -28.22 10.09
N ARG A 34 -18.03 -28.50 10.09
CA ARG A 34 -18.91 -28.21 8.95
C ARG A 34 -19.02 -26.72 8.70
N GLU A 35 -19.20 -25.91 9.73
CA GLU A 35 -19.28 -24.45 9.63
C GLU A 35 -17.96 -23.86 9.10
N GLN A 36 -16.82 -24.31 9.63
CA GLN A 36 -15.50 -23.92 9.11
C GLN A 36 -15.31 -24.32 7.64
N ASN A 37 -15.67 -25.55 7.27
CA ASN A 37 -15.58 -26.02 5.89
C ASN A 37 -16.50 -25.24 4.94
N ALA A 38 -17.69 -24.82 5.40
CA ALA A 38 -18.57 -23.95 4.63
C ALA A 38 -17.90 -22.60 4.35
N ALA A 39 -17.29 -21.98 5.37
CA ALA A 39 -16.53 -20.74 5.19
C ALA A 39 -15.29 -20.90 4.30
N ILE A 40 -14.58 -22.04 4.38
CA ILE A 40 -13.42 -22.31 3.53
C ILE A 40 -13.82 -22.44 2.06
N ARG A 41 -14.94 -23.13 1.79
CA ARG A 41 -15.35 -23.51 0.43
C ARG A 41 -16.36 -22.57 -0.23
N ASP A 42 -16.76 -21.49 0.44
CA ASP A 42 -17.70 -20.54 -0.15
C ASP A 42 -17.05 -19.84 -1.36
N ASP A 43 -17.46 -20.20 -2.57
CA ASP A 43 -17.03 -19.58 -3.84
C ASP A 43 -18.14 -18.73 -4.46
N LYS A 44 -19.26 -18.55 -3.73
CA LYS A 44 -20.48 -17.93 -4.24
C LYS A 44 -20.58 -16.45 -3.90
N HIS A 45 -19.96 -16.04 -2.79
CA HIS A 45 -20.03 -14.67 -2.29
C HIS A 45 -18.71 -13.94 -2.51
N ASP A 46 -18.78 -12.74 -3.07
CA ASP A 46 -17.63 -11.85 -3.25
C ASP A 46 -17.03 -11.39 -1.90
N ILE A 47 -17.89 -11.22 -0.90
CA ILE A 47 -17.51 -10.78 0.45
C ILE A 47 -18.04 -11.79 1.46
N LEU A 48 -17.12 -12.34 2.27
CA LEU A 48 -17.42 -13.26 3.36
C LEU A 48 -16.91 -12.69 4.68
N VAL A 49 -17.78 -12.59 5.68
CA VAL A 49 -17.43 -12.19 7.05
C VAL A 49 -17.50 -13.40 7.96
N VAL A 50 -16.38 -13.71 8.63
CA VAL A 50 -16.29 -14.84 9.57
C VAL A 50 -16.18 -14.31 10.99
N GLN A 51 -17.23 -14.51 11.78
CA GLN A 51 -17.27 -14.15 13.18
C GLN A 51 -17.16 -15.41 14.07
N GLY A 52 -16.34 -15.35 15.11
CA GLY A 52 -16.19 -16.46 16.04
C GLY A 52 -15.45 -16.06 17.32
N ALA A 53 -15.66 -16.82 18.39
CA ALA A 53 -15.01 -16.61 19.69
C ALA A 53 -13.47 -16.74 19.62
N ALA A 54 -12.77 -16.27 20.65
CA ALA A 54 -11.32 -16.50 20.76
C ALA A 54 -11.00 -18.00 20.71
N GLY A 55 -9.92 -18.38 20.02
CA GLY A 55 -9.53 -19.78 19.84
C GLY A 55 -10.34 -20.58 18.81
N SER A 56 -11.34 -20.00 18.14
CA SER A 56 -12.19 -20.71 17.16
C SER A 56 -11.53 -21.03 15.81
N GLY A 57 -10.20 -20.88 15.67
CA GLY A 57 -9.46 -21.20 14.46
C GLY A 57 -9.63 -20.23 13.27
N LYS A 58 -10.09 -18.99 13.47
CA LYS A 58 -10.36 -18.01 12.38
C LYS A 58 -9.17 -17.81 11.43
N THR A 59 -7.97 -17.68 11.97
CA THR A 59 -6.75 -17.51 11.17
C THR A 59 -6.48 -18.74 10.30
N SER A 60 -6.63 -19.94 10.88
CA SER A 60 -6.50 -21.20 10.15
C SER A 60 -7.55 -21.33 9.05
N VAL A 61 -8.81 -20.97 9.33
CA VAL A 61 -9.90 -20.94 8.34
C VAL A 61 -9.56 -20.00 7.19
N ALA A 62 -9.03 -18.81 7.46
CA ALA A 62 -8.65 -17.84 6.42
C ALA A 62 -7.51 -18.36 5.52
N LEU A 63 -6.48 -18.98 6.11
CA LEU A 63 -5.36 -19.55 5.36
C LEU A 63 -5.78 -20.79 4.55
N GLN A 64 -6.57 -21.68 5.14
CA GLN A 64 -7.12 -22.83 4.43
C GLN A 64 -8.06 -22.41 3.30
N ARG A 65 -8.82 -21.31 3.48
CA ARG A 65 -9.59 -20.69 2.40
C ARG A 65 -8.69 -20.18 1.28
N ALA A 66 -7.59 -19.49 1.60
CA ALA A 66 -6.63 -19.03 0.59
C ALA A 66 -6.04 -20.21 -0.20
N ALA A 67 -5.63 -21.29 0.48
CA ALA A 67 -5.18 -22.52 -0.17
C ALA A 67 -6.27 -23.14 -1.05
N TYR A 68 -7.51 -23.24 -0.56
CA TYR A 68 -8.64 -23.76 -1.35
C TYR A 68 -8.88 -22.93 -2.62
N LEU A 69 -8.87 -21.60 -2.52
CA LEU A 69 -9.05 -20.72 -3.69
C LEU A 69 -7.89 -20.83 -4.68
N LEU A 70 -6.64 -20.91 -4.21
CA LEU A 70 -5.48 -21.14 -5.07
C LEU A 70 -5.57 -22.47 -5.80
N TYR A 71 -5.95 -23.53 -5.10
CA TYR A 71 -6.12 -24.85 -5.69
C TYR A 71 -7.28 -24.88 -6.70
N HIS A 72 -8.44 -24.34 -6.33
CA HIS A 72 -9.66 -24.39 -7.14
C HIS A 72 -9.56 -23.49 -8.38
N HIS A 73 -8.96 -22.30 -8.24
CA HIS A 73 -8.81 -21.32 -9.31
C HIS A 73 -7.37 -21.22 -9.85
N ARG A 74 -6.56 -22.27 -9.75
CA ARG A 74 -5.13 -22.28 -10.13
C ARG A 74 -4.80 -21.82 -11.56
N ALA A 75 -5.79 -21.85 -12.47
CA ALA A 75 -5.62 -21.37 -13.84
C ALA A 75 -5.67 -19.84 -13.95
N GLU A 76 -6.33 -19.16 -13.02
CA GLU A 76 -6.65 -17.73 -13.06
C GLU A 76 -6.02 -16.96 -11.89
N LEU A 77 -5.87 -17.62 -10.74
CA LEU A 77 -5.40 -17.03 -9.48
C LEU A 77 -4.02 -17.55 -9.11
N LYS A 78 -3.11 -16.63 -8.81
CA LYS A 78 -1.74 -16.89 -8.36
C LYS A 78 -1.53 -16.37 -6.95
N ALA A 79 -0.61 -16.98 -6.20
CA ALA A 79 -0.37 -16.64 -4.79
C ALA A 79 -0.03 -15.15 -4.56
N HIS A 80 0.73 -14.52 -5.46
CA HIS A 80 1.08 -13.10 -5.35
C HIS A 80 -0.10 -12.13 -5.56
N GLN A 81 -1.26 -12.61 -6.02
CA GLN A 81 -2.48 -11.82 -6.17
C GLN A 81 -3.33 -11.82 -4.88
N ILE A 82 -2.98 -12.67 -3.90
CA ILE A 82 -3.65 -12.72 -2.59
C ILE A 82 -2.78 -12.00 -1.56
N VAL A 83 -3.42 -11.14 -0.76
CA VAL A 83 -2.79 -10.48 0.40
C VAL A 83 -3.53 -10.83 1.68
N ALA A 84 -2.79 -11.22 2.71
CA ALA A 84 -3.29 -11.41 4.07
C ALA A 84 -2.75 -10.31 4.97
N PHE A 85 -3.67 -9.56 5.59
CA PHE A 85 -3.35 -8.59 6.63
C PHE A 85 -3.48 -9.25 8.00
N LEU A 86 -2.37 -9.37 8.71
CA LEU A 86 -2.31 -9.97 10.03
C LEU A 86 -2.07 -8.89 11.10
N PRO A 87 -2.52 -9.10 12.36
CA PRO A 87 -2.40 -8.07 13.39
C PRO A 87 -0.95 -7.77 13.81
N THR A 88 -0.06 -8.76 13.75
CA THR A 88 1.33 -8.64 14.21
C THR A 88 2.30 -9.33 13.27
N TYR A 89 3.56 -8.87 13.27
CA TYR A 89 4.63 -9.48 12.51
C TYR A 89 4.91 -10.93 12.96
N LEU A 90 4.91 -11.18 14.27
CA LEU A 90 5.06 -12.54 14.81
C LEU A 90 4.03 -13.53 14.27
N LEU A 91 2.77 -13.09 14.11
CA LEU A 91 1.74 -13.96 13.53
C LEU A 91 2.03 -14.25 12.05
N THR A 92 2.56 -13.26 11.32
CA THR A 92 2.98 -13.42 9.92
C THR A 92 4.07 -14.46 9.76
N GLU A 93 5.10 -14.40 10.60
CA GLU A 93 6.18 -15.41 10.63
C GLU A 93 5.63 -16.80 10.96
N TYR A 94 4.78 -16.88 11.99
CA TYR A 94 4.15 -18.13 12.41
C TYR A 94 3.30 -18.79 11.31
N THR A 95 2.60 -17.99 10.50
CA THR A 95 1.73 -18.51 9.45
C THR A 95 2.40 -18.69 8.09
N SER A 96 3.67 -18.30 7.95
CA SER A 96 4.41 -18.38 6.68
C SER A 96 4.68 -19.82 6.19
N GLY A 97 4.67 -20.80 7.10
CA GLY A 97 4.85 -22.22 6.79
C GLY A 97 3.57 -22.95 6.40
N VAL A 98 2.40 -22.37 6.70
CA VAL A 98 1.11 -23.10 6.61
C VAL A 98 0.73 -23.43 5.16
N LEU A 99 0.90 -22.49 4.22
CA LEU A 99 0.56 -22.74 2.81
C LEU A 99 1.56 -23.69 2.11
N PRO A 100 2.89 -23.57 2.31
CA PRO A 100 3.86 -24.53 1.80
C PRO A 100 3.59 -25.96 2.27
N GLU A 101 3.18 -26.15 3.52
CA GLU A 101 2.79 -27.46 4.05
C GLU A 101 1.55 -28.05 3.35
N LEU A 102 0.67 -27.19 2.84
CA LEU A 102 -0.49 -27.58 2.04
C LEU A 102 -0.15 -27.78 0.54
N GLY A 103 1.10 -27.57 0.14
CA GLY A 103 1.56 -27.72 -1.24
C GLY A 103 1.32 -26.49 -2.13
N GLU A 104 0.96 -25.35 -1.54
CA GLU A 104 0.68 -24.10 -2.26
C GLU A 104 1.82 -23.08 -2.10
N GLU A 105 1.95 -22.17 -3.07
CA GLU A 105 2.89 -21.05 -2.97
C GLU A 105 2.47 -20.08 -1.85
N ASN A 106 3.46 -19.43 -1.23
CA ASN A 106 3.21 -18.43 -0.20
C ASN A 106 2.52 -17.19 -0.76
N ILE A 107 1.39 -16.82 -0.16
CA ILE A 107 0.71 -15.54 -0.41
C ILE A 107 1.47 -14.38 0.23
N ARG A 108 1.18 -13.15 -0.19
CA ARG A 108 1.74 -11.97 0.46
C ARG A 108 1.10 -11.79 1.84
N GLN A 109 1.88 -11.91 2.90
CA GLN A 109 1.45 -11.65 4.27
C GLN A 109 2.13 -10.38 4.78
N THR A 110 1.40 -9.51 5.46
CA THR A 110 1.93 -8.25 6.03
C THR A 110 1.05 -7.77 7.17
N THR A 111 1.58 -6.90 8.04
CA THR A 111 0.73 -6.12 8.94
C THR A 111 0.18 -4.89 8.22
N PHE A 112 -0.92 -4.33 8.74
CA PHE A 112 -1.42 -3.05 8.23
C PHE A 112 -0.43 -1.90 8.47
N TYR A 113 0.25 -1.92 9.62
CA TYR A 113 1.30 -0.94 9.94
C TYR A 113 2.43 -0.96 8.90
N ASP A 114 3.02 -2.14 8.64
CA ASP A 114 4.11 -2.26 7.66
C ASP A 114 3.66 -1.88 6.25
N TYR A 115 2.42 -2.24 5.90
CA TYR A 115 1.84 -1.85 4.62
C TYR A 115 1.71 -0.33 4.51
N ALA A 116 1.19 0.33 5.54
CA ALA A 116 1.02 1.78 5.57
C ALA A 116 2.39 2.49 5.48
N CYS A 117 3.35 2.14 6.33
CA CYS A 117 4.68 2.76 6.34
C CYS A 117 5.39 2.62 4.99
N ARG A 118 5.37 1.42 4.39
CA ARG A 118 5.93 1.20 3.04
C ARG A 118 5.20 2.01 1.97
N ARG A 119 3.88 2.17 2.09
CA ARG A 119 3.07 2.87 1.08
C ARG A 119 3.24 4.38 1.14
N THR A 120 3.44 4.93 2.33
CA THR A 120 3.63 6.37 2.56
C THR A 120 5.11 6.79 2.58
N ALA A 121 6.04 5.84 2.35
CA ALA A 121 7.48 6.08 2.45
C ALA A 121 7.90 6.74 3.78
N LEU A 122 7.14 6.48 4.85
CA LEU A 122 7.49 6.95 6.18
C LEU A 122 8.70 6.13 6.67
N PRO A 123 9.71 6.77 7.30
CA PRO A 123 10.76 6.01 7.96
C PRO A 123 10.15 5.08 9.00
N GLU A 124 10.73 3.88 9.13
CA GLU A 124 10.46 2.99 10.25
C GLU A 124 10.64 3.79 11.56
N ASP A 125 9.73 3.58 12.52
CA ASP A 125 9.66 4.28 13.82
C ASP A 125 9.14 5.73 13.83
N THR A 126 8.68 6.27 12.68
CA THR A 126 8.04 7.59 12.66
C THR A 126 6.54 7.52 13.02
N ALA A 127 5.90 6.41 12.68
CA ALA A 127 4.48 6.20 12.92
C ALA A 127 4.28 5.47 14.25
N GLU A 128 3.29 5.91 15.02
CA GLU A 128 2.85 5.21 16.22
C GLU A 128 2.27 3.83 15.85
N THR A 129 2.65 2.79 16.59
CA THR A 129 2.07 1.46 16.49
C THR A 129 0.72 1.37 17.20
N LEU A 130 -0.12 0.41 16.81
CA LEU A 130 -1.39 0.17 17.50
C LEU A 130 -1.20 -0.13 19.00
N PHE A 131 -0.10 -0.81 19.35
CA PHE A 131 0.21 -1.14 20.73
C PHE A 131 0.52 0.12 21.56
N GLU A 132 1.40 0.99 21.07
CA GLU A 132 1.72 2.29 21.70
C GLU A 132 0.47 3.16 21.84
N GLN A 133 -0.38 3.19 20.81
CA GLN A 133 -1.65 3.90 20.86
C GLN A 133 -2.52 3.35 22.00
N GLN A 134 -2.64 2.02 22.14
CA GLN A 134 -3.41 1.38 23.20
C GLN A 134 -2.84 1.67 24.59
N GLU A 135 -1.52 1.56 24.78
CA GLU A 135 -0.88 1.88 26.05
C GLU A 135 -1.15 3.33 26.47
N CYS A 136 -0.99 4.26 25.53
CA CYS A 136 -1.28 5.68 25.77
C CYS A 136 -2.75 5.91 26.16
N MET A 137 -3.68 5.22 25.52
CA MET A 137 -5.11 5.30 25.85
C MET A 137 -5.44 4.70 27.21
N MET A 138 -4.69 3.69 27.68
CA MET A 138 -4.92 3.03 28.97
C MET A 138 -4.24 3.74 30.15
N ALA A 139 -3.13 4.45 29.91
CA ALA A 139 -2.36 5.15 30.95
C ALA A 139 -3.17 6.22 31.72
N GLU A 140 -4.19 6.82 31.09
CA GLU A 140 -5.07 7.83 31.72
C GLU A 140 -5.93 7.27 32.87
N ASN A 141 -6.21 5.96 32.87
CA ASN A 141 -7.02 5.32 33.92
C ASN A 141 -6.27 5.20 35.25
N ASN A 142 -4.96 5.50 35.26
CA ASN A 142 -4.09 5.33 36.42
C ASN A 142 -3.84 6.64 37.21
N HIS A 143 -4.75 7.62 37.17
CA HIS A 143 -4.94 8.79 38.09
C HIS A 143 -3.69 9.47 38.72
N LEU A 144 -2.50 9.35 38.12
CA LEU A 144 -1.22 9.84 38.63
C LEU A 144 -0.52 10.80 37.66
N THR A 145 -1.26 11.33 36.67
CA THR A 145 -0.72 12.20 35.62
C THR A 145 -0.95 13.68 35.93
N ASP A 146 0.09 14.48 35.72
CA ASP A 146 0.09 15.95 35.82
C ASP A 146 -1.03 16.60 34.96
N PRO A 147 -1.67 17.71 35.37
CA PRO A 147 -2.76 18.34 34.63
C PRO A 147 -2.43 18.71 33.18
N VAL A 148 -1.17 19.00 32.86
CA VAL A 148 -0.74 19.27 31.47
C VAL A 148 -0.80 17.99 30.63
N SER A 149 -0.42 16.86 31.21
CA SER A 149 -0.45 15.55 30.54
C SER A 149 -1.88 15.08 30.27
N GLU A 150 -2.80 15.29 31.21
CA GLU A 150 -4.22 14.97 31.05
C GLU A 150 -4.86 15.73 29.88
N HIS A 151 -4.56 17.03 29.76
CA HIS A 151 -5.13 17.85 28.70
C HIS A 151 -4.66 17.45 27.29
N VAL A 152 -3.42 16.97 27.17
CA VAL A 152 -2.86 16.43 25.91
C VAL A 152 -3.52 15.11 25.54
N LEU A 153 -3.64 14.17 26.50
CA LEU A 153 -4.29 12.87 26.30
C LEU A 153 -5.76 13.03 25.90
N ARG A 154 -6.48 13.95 26.53
CA ARG A 154 -7.89 14.26 26.18
C ARG A 154 -8.03 14.78 24.76
N ARG A 155 -7.16 15.70 24.31
CA ARG A 155 -7.16 16.18 22.92
C ARG A 155 -6.85 15.04 21.95
N ARG A 156 -5.91 14.17 22.29
CA ARG A 156 -5.56 13.00 21.48
C ARG A 156 -6.75 12.04 21.31
N ARG A 157 -7.45 11.69 22.39
CA ARG A 157 -8.67 10.86 22.36
C ARG A 157 -9.75 11.47 21.49
N ALA A 158 -10.01 12.77 21.64
CA ALA A 158 -10.98 13.49 20.81
C ALA A 158 -10.59 13.44 19.33
N SER A 159 -9.31 13.62 19.01
CA SER A 159 -8.78 13.50 17.65
C SER A 159 -8.91 12.09 17.09
N ILE A 160 -8.60 11.05 17.87
CA ILE A 160 -8.75 9.64 17.46
C ILE A 160 -10.22 9.32 17.17
N HIS A 161 -11.12 9.71 18.07
CA HIS A 161 -12.57 9.50 17.89
C HIS A 161 -13.12 10.26 16.68
N TYR A 162 -12.65 11.48 16.44
CA TYR A 162 -13.05 12.24 15.26
C TYR A 162 -12.56 11.57 13.97
N LYS A 163 -11.26 11.21 13.92
CA LYS A 163 -10.62 10.60 12.74
C LYS A 163 -11.14 9.19 12.42
N SER A 164 -11.70 8.47 13.39
CA SER A 164 -12.34 7.17 13.18
C SER A 164 -13.84 7.24 12.84
N GLY A 165 -14.43 8.43 12.85
CA GLY A 165 -15.87 8.63 12.60
C GLY A 165 -16.21 9.05 11.17
N GLN A 166 -17.49 8.89 10.81
CA GLN A 166 -18.05 9.24 9.49
C GLN A 166 -17.82 10.71 9.07
N ARG A 167 -17.75 11.61 10.05
CA ARG A 167 -17.54 13.05 9.80
C ARG A 167 -16.17 13.30 9.16
N PHE A 168 -15.16 12.56 9.59
CA PHE A 168 -13.82 12.69 9.03
C PHE A 168 -13.74 12.10 7.62
N GLU A 169 -14.39 10.96 7.38
CA GLU A 169 -14.53 10.42 6.02
C GLU A 169 -15.16 11.45 5.07
N THR A 170 -16.26 12.08 5.50
CA THR A 170 -16.94 13.12 4.70
C THR A 170 -16.01 14.31 4.42
N LEU A 171 -15.22 14.73 5.42
CA LEU A 171 -14.23 15.79 5.26
C LEU A 171 -13.13 15.41 4.25
N LEU A 172 -12.64 14.15 4.29
CA LEU A 172 -11.68 13.65 3.31
C LEU A 172 -12.27 13.58 1.90
N THR A 173 -13.51 13.12 1.75
CA THR A 173 -14.21 13.10 0.45
C THR A 173 -14.35 14.51 -0.12
N ASN A 174 -14.81 15.47 0.68
CA ASN A 174 -14.92 16.86 0.26
C ASN A 174 -13.56 17.47 -0.13
N TYR A 175 -12.50 17.10 0.60
CA TYR A 175 -11.15 17.54 0.27
C TYR A 175 -10.65 16.93 -1.04
N LEU A 176 -10.95 15.66 -1.31
CA LEU A 176 -10.64 15.03 -2.60
C LEU A 176 -11.40 15.72 -3.74
N ASP A 177 -12.67 16.07 -3.56
CA ASP A 177 -13.44 16.83 -4.55
C ASP A 177 -12.85 18.22 -4.78
N TYR A 178 -12.40 18.89 -3.72
CA TYR A 178 -11.65 20.14 -3.83
C TYR A 178 -10.36 19.97 -4.64
N LEU A 179 -9.58 18.92 -4.36
CA LEU A 179 -8.36 18.62 -5.12
C LEU A 179 -8.67 18.32 -6.59
N HIS A 180 -9.79 17.64 -6.87
CA HIS A 180 -10.22 17.35 -8.23
C HIS A 180 -10.51 18.60 -9.06
N CYS A 181 -11.01 19.69 -8.46
CA CYS A 181 -11.39 20.91 -9.17
C CYS A 181 -10.34 22.02 -9.11
N SER A 182 -9.66 22.17 -7.97
CA SER A 182 -8.89 23.38 -7.65
C SER A 182 -7.39 23.13 -7.56
N TRP A 183 -6.93 21.88 -7.55
CA TRP A 183 -5.52 21.58 -7.40
C TRP A 183 -4.73 21.93 -8.68
N GLN A 184 -3.79 22.86 -8.53
CA GLN A 184 -2.94 23.37 -9.61
C GLN A 184 -1.50 23.64 -9.17
N PRO A 185 -0.71 22.63 -8.79
CA PRO A 185 0.71 22.80 -8.53
C PRO A 185 1.55 22.87 -9.82
N TRP A 186 0.92 23.10 -10.98
CA TRP A 186 1.56 22.97 -12.29
C TRP A 186 2.54 24.11 -12.55
N VAL A 187 3.77 23.77 -12.88
CA VAL A 187 4.79 24.71 -13.33
C VAL A 187 4.94 24.59 -14.85
N ASP A 188 5.53 25.57 -15.50
CA ASP A 188 5.88 25.47 -16.93
C ASP A 188 7.14 24.60 -17.09
N VAL A 189 7.21 23.70 -18.09
CA VAL A 189 8.45 22.97 -18.43
C VAL A 189 9.23 23.74 -19.47
N TYR A 190 10.52 23.92 -19.22
CA TYR A 190 11.46 24.51 -20.19
C TYR A 190 12.57 23.51 -20.53
N PHE A 191 13.12 23.64 -21.74
CA PHE A 191 14.36 22.98 -22.14
C PHE A 191 15.19 23.92 -23.00
N ARG A 192 16.44 24.19 -22.60
CA ARG A 192 17.33 25.16 -23.27
C ARG A 192 16.69 26.55 -23.47
N GLY A 193 15.83 26.98 -22.53
CA GLY A 193 15.10 28.25 -22.59
C GLY A 193 13.85 28.23 -23.47
N GLU A 194 13.59 27.15 -24.22
CA GLU A 194 12.35 26.98 -24.96
C GLU A 194 11.28 26.32 -24.09
N LYS A 195 10.07 26.88 -24.13
CA LYS A 195 8.93 26.37 -23.39
C LYS A 195 8.35 25.14 -24.10
N ILE A 196 8.48 23.97 -23.47
CA ILE A 196 7.95 22.70 -24.03
C ILE A 196 6.43 22.65 -23.82
N ILE A 197 6.01 22.84 -22.57
CA ILE A 197 4.59 22.76 -22.20
C ILE A 197 4.30 23.76 -21.09
N SER A 198 3.18 24.46 -21.22
CA SER A 198 2.70 25.39 -20.19
C SER A 198 1.92 24.70 -19.07
N ALA A 199 1.96 25.28 -17.88
CA ALA A 199 1.09 24.96 -16.76
C ALA A 199 -0.39 24.95 -17.17
N ARG A 200 -0.81 25.86 -18.06
CA ARG A 200 -2.17 25.88 -18.61
C ARG A 200 -2.48 24.66 -19.47
N GLN A 201 -1.55 24.23 -20.33
CA GLN A 201 -1.72 23.02 -21.14
C GLN A 201 -1.75 21.75 -20.27
N ILE A 202 -0.96 21.71 -19.20
CA ILE A 202 -0.98 20.61 -18.23
C ILE A 202 -2.32 20.57 -17.49
N SER A 203 -2.77 21.73 -17.00
CA SER A 203 -4.08 21.89 -16.38
C SER A 203 -5.20 21.43 -17.30
N ARG A 204 -5.14 21.81 -18.58
CA ARG A 204 -6.09 21.37 -19.60
C ARG A 204 -6.09 19.85 -19.81
N LEU A 205 -4.92 19.23 -19.91
CA LEU A 205 -4.79 17.77 -20.04
C LEU A 205 -5.46 17.05 -18.87
N ILE A 206 -5.27 17.54 -17.65
CA ILE A 206 -5.76 16.88 -16.44
C ILE A 206 -7.24 17.15 -16.20
N HIS A 207 -7.69 18.39 -16.36
CA HIS A 207 -9.04 18.82 -15.99
C HIS A 207 -10.04 18.77 -17.14
N GLU A 208 -9.60 18.79 -18.40
CA GLU A 208 -10.48 18.64 -19.57
C GLU A 208 -10.29 17.26 -20.23
N ASP A 209 -9.09 16.94 -20.72
CA ASP A 209 -8.88 15.76 -21.57
C ASP A 209 -9.01 14.43 -20.79
N PHE A 210 -8.55 14.40 -19.53
CA PHE A 210 -8.63 13.23 -18.65
C PHE A 210 -9.71 13.33 -17.57
N ALA A 211 -10.66 14.26 -17.70
CA ALA A 211 -11.67 14.56 -16.68
C ALA A 211 -12.49 13.34 -16.20
N CYS A 212 -12.64 12.30 -17.03
CA CYS A 212 -13.42 11.12 -16.70
C CYS A 212 -12.71 10.09 -15.80
N LEU A 213 -11.40 10.24 -15.55
CA LEU A 213 -10.61 9.28 -14.75
C LEU A 213 -10.46 9.73 -13.28
N PRO A 214 -10.04 8.88 -12.33
CA PRO A 214 -9.66 9.34 -10.98
C PRO A 214 -8.40 10.22 -10.99
N LEU A 215 -8.25 11.18 -10.05
CA LEU A 215 -7.20 12.22 -10.09
C LEU A 215 -5.79 11.66 -10.31
N LEU A 216 -5.42 10.66 -9.52
CA LEU A 216 -4.09 10.02 -9.63
C LEU A 216 -3.86 9.37 -10.99
N VAL A 217 -4.91 8.80 -11.59
CA VAL A 217 -4.84 8.23 -12.94
C VAL A 217 -4.71 9.32 -13.99
N ARG A 218 -5.39 10.48 -13.81
CA ARG A 218 -5.25 11.65 -14.70
C ARG A 218 -3.81 12.15 -14.72
N ILE A 219 -3.20 12.32 -13.54
CA ILE A 219 -1.82 12.76 -13.39
C ILE A 219 -0.86 11.79 -14.08
N GLU A 220 -1.02 10.49 -13.86
CA GLU A 220 -0.20 9.47 -14.52
C GLU A 220 -0.34 9.49 -16.04
N LYS A 221 -1.57 9.67 -16.56
CA LYS A 221 -1.81 9.78 -18.01
C LYS A 221 -1.20 11.06 -18.58
N ALA A 222 -1.34 12.19 -17.89
CA ALA A 222 -0.72 13.45 -18.27
C ALA A 222 0.81 13.31 -18.30
N ARG A 223 1.41 12.65 -17.30
CA ARG A 223 2.83 12.33 -17.24
C ARG A 223 3.28 11.52 -18.46
N ILE A 224 2.57 10.43 -18.77
CA ILE A 224 2.88 9.60 -19.96
C ILE A 224 2.80 10.45 -21.24
N ARG A 225 1.78 11.31 -21.35
CA ARG A 225 1.62 12.19 -22.52
C ARG A 225 2.76 13.21 -22.66
N ILE A 226 3.15 13.85 -21.56
CA ILE A 226 4.28 14.78 -21.51
C ILE A 226 5.59 14.05 -21.87
N MET A 227 5.80 12.85 -21.35
CA MET A 227 6.96 12.02 -21.68
C MET A 227 7.05 11.72 -23.18
N ILE A 228 5.91 11.47 -23.85
CA ILE A 228 5.85 11.26 -25.30
C ILE A 228 6.24 12.54 -26.06
N LEU A 229 5.78 13.71 -25.61
CA LEU A 229 6.13 15.00 -26.22
C LEU A 229 7.63 15.33 -26.08
N ILE A 230 8.23 14.94 -24.97
CA ILE A 230 9.64 15.22 -24.64
C ILE A 230 10.59 14.18 -25.28
N SER A 231 10.14 12.94 -25.50
CA SER A 231 10.94 11.87 -26.11
C SER A 231 11.70 12.27 -27.38
N PRO A 232 11.12 12.96 -28.39
CA PRO A 232 11.86 13.39 -29.57
C PRO A 232 12.94 14.44 -29.26
N ILE A 233 12.71 15.33 -28.28
CA ILE A 233 13.67 16.34 -27.85
C ILE A 233 14.89 15.65 -27.20
N ILE A 234 14.63 14.68 -26.31
CA ILE A 234 15.69 13.86 -25.69
C ILE A 234 16.47 13.10 -26.76
N ARG A 235 15.81 12.52 -27.77
CA ARG A 235 16.49 11.79 -28.85
C ARG A 235 17.39 12.70 -29.68
N LYS A 236 16.94 13.92 -30.01
CA LYS A 236 17.76 14.92 -30.73
C LYS A 236 18.97 15.34 -29.89
N ALA A 237 18.76 15.68 -28.63
CA ALA A 237 19.84 16.02 -27.69
C ALA A 237 20.85 14.88 -27.54
N ALA A 238 20.40 13.63 -27.42
CA ALA A 238 21.28 12.47 -27.34
C ALA A 238 22.05 12.20 -28.65
N ALA A 239 21.46 12.50 -29.81
CA ALA A 239 22.13 12.43 -31.10
C ALA A 239 23.24 13.50 -31.20
N GLU A 240 22.95 14.74 -30.77
CA GLU A 240 23.94 15.82 -30.68
C GLU A 240 25.15 15.41 -29.82
N ILE A 241 24.93 14.79 -28.66
CA ILE A 241 26.02 14.25 -27.81
C ILE A 241 26.87 13.22 -28.57
N ARG A 242 26.22 12.30 -29.30
CA ARG A 242 26.92 11.24 -30.05
C ARG A 242 27.72 11.81 -31.22
N GLU A 243 27.21 12.82 -31.90
CA GLU A 243 27.92 13.49 -32.99
C GLU A 243 29.13 14.26 -32.47
N LEU A 244 28.98 15.00 -31.36
CA LEU A 244 30.10 15.65 -30.70
C LEU A 244 31.17 14.61 -30.31
N ARG A 245 30.79 13.41 -29.83
CA ARG A 245 31.70 12.27 -29.53
C ARG A 245 32.51 11.80 -30.73
N ARG A 246 31.90 11.77 -31.92
CA ARG A 246 32.62 11.45 -33.15
C ARG A 246 33.61 12.55 -33.54
N GLN A 247 33.26 13.82 -33.33
CA GLN A 247 34.10 14.97 -33.70
C GLN A 247 35.32 15.15 -32.79
N GLU A 248 35.23 14.86 -31.49
CA GLU A 248 36.39 14.90 -30.58
C GLU A 248 37.49 13.90 -30.95
N SER A 249 37.13 12.74 -31.49
CA SER A 249 38.11 11.77 -32.02
C SER A 249 38.95 12.32 -33.19
N THR A 250 38.63 13.51 -33.68
CA THR A 250 39.27 14.21 -34.81
C THR A 250 40.03 15.49 -34.40
N GLY A 251 40.17 15.81 -33.10
CA GLY A 251 41.14 16.81 -32.62
C GLY A 251 40.61 18.19 -32.15
N ALA A 252 39.34 18.30 -31.73
CA ALA A 252 38.81 19.51 -31.08
C ALA A 252 38.37 19.18 -29.65
N GLU A 253 39.31 19.23 -28.69
CA GLU A 253 39.13 18.62 -27.36
C GLU A 253 38.47 19.52 -26.29
N ILE A 254 38.56 20.86 -26.37
CA ILE A 254 38.24 21.70 -25.19
C ILE A 254 36.82 22.30 -25.20
N LEU A 255 36.26 22.61 -26.38
CA LEU A 255 34.92 23.25 -26.50
C LEU A 255 33.76 22.25 -26.51
N SER A 256 34.02 21.03 -26.96
CA SER A 256 33.05 19.93 -27.13
C SER A 256 32.69 19.26 -25.81
N GLU A 257 33.65 19.16 -24.87
CA GLU A 257 33.43 18.55 -23.56
C GLU A 257 32.52 19.40 -22.66
N GLY A 258 32.70 20.73 -22.68
CA GLY A 258 31.85 21.68 -21.94
C GLY A 258 30.39 21.66 -22.39
N VAL A 259 30.15 21.63 -23.71
CA VAL A 259 28.80 21.54 -24.28
C VAL A 259 28.11 20.22 -23.90
N ARG A 260 28.86 19.12 -23.82
CA ARG A 260 28.30 17.82 -23.40
C ARG A 260 27.96 17.77 -21.94
N GLN A 261 28.81 18.31 -21.07
CA GLN A 261 28.53 18.38 -19.64
C GLN A 261 27.26 19.22 -19.40
N GLN A 262 27.14 20.36 -20.07
CA GLN A 262 25.94 21.19 -20.06
C GLN A 262 24.71 20.41 -20.50
N LEU A 263 24.76 19.73 -21.65
CA LEU A 263 23.60 19.01 -22.18
C LEU A 263 23.20 17.80 -21.33
N SER A 264 24.17 17.11 -20.73
CA SER A 264 23.91 16.04 -19.77
C SER A 264 23.26 16.58 -18.49
N GLN A 265 23.67 17.76 -18.04
CA GLN A 265 23.09 18.44 -16.88
C GLN A 265 21.66 18.92 -17.17
N ASP A 266 21.41 19.52 -18.34
CA ASP A 266 20.09 19.95 -18.78
C ASP A 266 19.11 18.76 -18.88
N LEU A 267 19.56 17.61 -19.40
CA LEU A 267 18.74 16.39 -19.45
C LEU A 267 18.47 15.81 -18.06
N LYS A 268 19.43 15.92 -17.14
CA LYS A 268 19.27 15.47 -15.75
C LYS A 268 18.26 16.37 -15.02
N GLN A 269 18.38 17.69 -15.16
CA GLN A 269 17.46 18.67 -14.60
C GLN A 269 16.04 18.47 -15.13
N LEU A 270 15.87 18.32 -16.44
CA LEU A 270 14.56 18.06 -17.04
C LEU A 270 13.93 16.78 -16.48
N ARG A 271 14.72 15.73 -16.28
CA ARG A 271 14.24 14.47 -15.70
C ARG A 271 13.86 14.63 -14.22
N GLU A 272 14.60 15.43 -13.46
CA GLU A 272 14.30 15.75 -12.07
C GLU A 272 13.01 16.58 -11.96
N GLU A 273 12.85 17.64 -12.75
CA GLU A 273 11.63 18.45 -12.82
C GLU A 273 10.40 17.59 -13.16
N LEU A 274 10.52 16.71 -14.16
CA LEU A 274 9.46 15.76 -14.52
C LEU A 274 9.19 14.71 -13.43
N SER A 275 10.19 14.35 -12.63
CA SER A 275 10.03 13.39 -11.52
C SER A 275 9.29 14.01 -10.34
N ILE A 276 9.58 15.27 -10.01
CA ILE A 276 8.94 16.03 -8.94
C ILE A 276 7.44 16.20 -9.24
N TRP A 277 7.10 16.40 -10.51
CA TRP A 277 5.71 16.52 -10.94
C TRP A 277 4.96 15.17 -10.94
N ALA A 278 5.70 14.08 -11.07
CA ALA A 278 5.15 12.73 -11.09
C ALA A 278 4.96 12.16 -9.68
N SER A 279 5.78 12.57 -8.72
CA SER A 279 5.66 12.16 -7.32
C SER A 279 4.62 13.03 -6.63
N TYR A 280 3.38 12.57 -6.58
CA TYR A 280 2.44 13.11 -5.60
C TYR A 280 2.73 12.47 -4.24
N ASP A 281 3.04 13.30 -3.26
CA ASP A 281 3.14 12.86 -1.89
C ASP A 281 1.75 12.93 -1.25
N LEU A 282 1.12 11.76 -1.10
CA LEU A 282 -0.19 11.63 -0.45
C LEU A 282 -0.15 12.12 1.00
N LEU A 283 0.98 11.94 1.68
CA LEU A 283 1.14 12.38 3.05
C LEU A 283 1.21 13.92 3.11
N ALA A 284 1.95 14.55 2.21
CA ALA A 284 2.00 16.01 2.09
C ALA A 284 0.59 16.60 1.84
N LEU A 285 -0.16 16.03 0.89
CA LEU A 285 -1.54 16.45 0.61
C LEU A 285 -2.46 16.28 1.81
N TYR A 286 -2.28 15.21 2.58
CA TYR A 286 -3.01 14.98 3.82
C TYR A 286 -2.62 15.97 4.91
N THR A 287 -1.33 16.34 5.02
CA THR A 287 -0.88 17.33 6.02
C THR A 287 -1.36 18.74 5.71
N GLU A 288 -1.54 19.12 4.44
CA GLU A 288 -2.11 20.43 4.06
C GLU A 288 -3.55 20.63 4.55
N LEU A 289 -4.26 19.55 4.89
CA LEU A 289 -5.61 19.61 5.44
C LEU A 289 -5.66 20.07 6.90
N PHE A 290 -4.54 20.03 7.64
CA PHE A 290 -4.44 20.30 9.08
C PHE A 290 -3.55 21.48 9.40
#